data_AF-A0A7C7MH65-F1
#
_entry.id   AF-A0A7C7MH65-F1
#
_cell.length_a   1.000
_cell.length_b   1.000
_cell.length_c   1.000
_cell.angle_alpha   90.00
_cell.angle_beta   90.00
_cell.angle_gamma   90.00
#
_symmetry.space_group_name_H-M   'P 1'
#
loop_
_entity.id
_entity.type
_entity.pdbx_description
1 polymer ?
#
loop_
_entity_poly.entity_id
_entity_poly.type
_entity_poly.pdbx_seq_one_letter_code
_entity_poly.pdbx_strand_id
1 'polypeptide(L)'
;MSDWKKLKDEATLRLTELFQEKDSTEAQKNNAFHAICHRFKGAVLKRSEIVCKRFGHDITVAEQVTNATFTAYAKKGGFQIDRASVKNIDEAFERYLFKIAKNELTNYYRSEQRKKNYPYDGTERIITDLPDLEGVKLSLEQSIVIKAIESLTPSQRTVFLTYKQYEKLGFNLPKKLLEELRNHLGGISQTTIRTYKKEAFDKVKRYTEIMELTKELSNE
;
A
#
# COMPACT_ATOMS: atom_id res chain seq x y z
N MET A 1 -2.92 -5.26 -35.44
CA MET A 1 -3.05 -3.78 -35.60
C MET A 1 -4.36 -3.36 -34.98
N SER A 2 -4.36 -2.33 -34.12
CA SER A 2 -5.57 -1.90 -33.40
C SER A 2 -6.52 -1.16 -34.35
N ASP A 3 -7.73 -1.70 -34.51
CA ASP A 3 -8.76 -1.20 -35.42
C ASP A 3 -9.78 -0.30 -34.71
N TRP A 4 -9.37 0.28 -33.57
CA TRP A 4 -10.22 1.10 -32.71
C TRP A 4 -10.84 2.30 -33.44
N LYS A 5 -10.21 2.76 -34.52
CA LYS A 5 -10.72 3.85 -35.36
C LYS A 5 -12.08 3.52 -35.98
N LYS A 6 -12.41 2.24 -36.20
CA LYS A 6 -13.76 1.83 -36.63
C LYS A 6 -14.81 2.02 -35.54
N LEU A 7 -14.39 2.02 -34.28
CA LEU A 7 -15.24 2.22 -33.11
C LEU A 7 -15.27 3.67 -32.62
N LYS A 8 -14.56 4.59 -33.29
CA LYS A 8 -14.40 5.98 -32.80
C LYS A 8 -15.74 6.73 -32.72
N ASP A 9 -16.70 6.37 -33.58
CA ASP A 9 -18.01 7.00 -33.71
C ASP A 9 -19.13 6.16 -33.06
N GLU A 10 -18.79 4.98 -32.50
CA GLU A 10 -19.75 4.09 -31.85
C GLU A 10 -20.34 4.71 -30.57
N ALA A 11 -21.58 4.40 -30.23
CA ALA A 11 -22.20 4.94 -29.02
C ALA A 11 -21.41 4.56 -27.76
N THR A 12 -21.26 5.49 -26.81
CA THR A 12 -20.50 5.24 -25.57
C THR A 12 -21.02 4.03 -24.80
N LEU A 13 -22.33 3.81 -24.79
CA LEU A 13 -22.92 2.61 -24.18
C LEU A 13 -22.33 1.35 -24.81
N ARG A 14 -22.33 1.26 -26.14
CA ARG A 14 -21.80 0.11 -26.87
C ARG A 14 -20.32 -0.10 -26.62
N LEU A 15 -19.52 0.98 -26.56
CA LEU A 15 -18.10 0.89 -26.22
C LEU A 15 -17.89 0.32 -24.82
N THR A 16 -18.67 0.78 -23.84
CA THR A 16 -18.57 0.29 -22.45
C THR A 16 -19.08 -1.14 -22.30
N GLU A 17 -20.10 -1.55 -23.05
CA GLU A 17 -20.56 -2.94 -23.10
C GLU A 17 -19.47 -3.84 -23.69
N LEU A 18 -18.96 -3.51 -24.88
CA LEU A 18 -17.93 -4.27 -25.56
C LEU A 18 -16.65 -4.42 -24.70
N PHE A 19 -16.30 -3.39 -23.92
CA PHE A 19 -15.18 -3.45 -23.00
C PHE A 19 -15.43 -4.41 -21.81
N GLN A 20 -16.66 -4.46 -21.30
CA GLN A 20 -17.01 -5.14 -20.05
C GLN A 20 -17.60 -6.55 -20.26
N GLU A 21 -18.06 -6.87 -21.47
CA GLU A 21 -18.63 -8.16 -21.85
C GLU A 21 -17.63 -9.31 -21.62
N LYS A 22 -18.09 -10.41 -21.04
CA LYS A 22 -17.24 -11.59 -20.79
C LYS A 22 -16.80 -12.25 -22.09
N ASP A 23 -17.72 -12.33 -23.06
CA ASP A 23 -17.53 -13.04 -24.33
C ASP A 23 -16.74 -12.23 -25.37
N SER A 24 -16.48 -10.95 -25.08
CA SER A 24 -15.65 -10.11 -25.93
C SER A 24 -14.18 -10.56 -25.88
N THR A 25 -13.58 -10.72 -27.06
CA THR A 25 -12.16 -11.04 -27.22
C THR A 25 -11.28 -9.93 -26.65
N GLU A 26 -10.05 -10.28 -26.27
CA GLU A 26 -9.07 -9.30 -25.78
C GLU A 26 -8.81 -8.17 -26.79
N ALA A 27 -8.82 -8.49 -28.10
CA ALA A 27 -8.67 -7.50 -29.15
C ALA A 27 -9.86 -6.52 -29.21
N GLN A 28 -11.09 -7.01 -29.05
CA GLN A 28 -12.30 -6.18 -29.01
C GLN A 28 -12.28 -5.27 -27.78
N LYS A 29 -11.95 -5.81 -26.61
CA LYS A 29 -11.83 -5.03 -25.36
C LYS A 29 -10.81 -3.92 -25.49
N ASN A 30 -9.61 -4.23 -26.00
CA ASN A 30 -8.57 -3.24 -26.19
C ASN A 30 -8.96 -2.17 -27.22
N ASN A 31 -9.61 -2.54 -28.34
CA ASN A 31 -10.09 -1.57 -29.32
C ASN A 31 -11.18 -0.66 -28.73
N ALA A 32 -12.14 -1.21 -27.98
CA ALA A 32 -13.18 -0.44 -27.30
C ALA A 32 -12.58 0.54 -26.28
N PHE A 33 -11.63 0.06 -25.47
CA PHE A 33 -10.93 0.87 -24.48
C PHE A 33 -10.11 1.99 -25.12
N HIS A 34 -9.44 1.75 -26.25
CA HIS A 34 -8.74 2.80 -26.99
C HIS A 34 -9.71 3.86 -27.52
N ALA A 35 -10.86 3.46 -28.07
CA ALA A 35 -11.89 4.41 -28.51
C ALA A 35 -12.44 5.24 -27.33
N ILE A 36 -12.67 4.62 -26.18
CA ILE A 36 -13.04 5.29 -24.93
C ILE A 36 -11.98 6.31 -24.52
N CYS A 37 -10.71 5.90 -24.45
CA CYS A 37 -9.60 6.79 -24.09
C CYS A 37 -9.53 7.98 -25.06
N HIS A 38 -9.61 7.72 -26.36
CA HIS A 38 -9.58 8.78 -27.37
C HIS A 38 -10.71 9.79 -27.18
N ARG A 39 -11.94 9.33 -26.92
CA ARG A 39 -13.12 10.18 -26.74
C ARG A 39 -13.05 11.03 -25.47
N PHE A 40 -12.69 10.43 -24.34
CA PHE A 40 -12.88 11.06 -23.02
C PHE A 40 -11.61 11.62 -22.38
N LYS A 41 -10.40 11.30 -22.89
CA LYS A 41 -9.14 11.75 -22.26
C LYS A 41 -9.04 13.27 -22.14
N GLY A 42 -9.49 14.02 -23.15
CA GLY A 42 -9.46 15.49 -23.10
C GLY A 42 -10.33 16.06 -21.96
N ALA A 43 -11.55 15.54 -21.81
CA ALA A 43 -12.47 15.97 -20.75
C ALA A 43 -11.94 15.60 -19.34
N VAL A 44 -11.44 14.38 -19.17
CA VAL A 44 -10.84 13.91 -17.92
C VAL A 44 -9.57 14.70 -17.56
N LEU A 45 -8.72 15.00 -18.54
CA LEU A 45 -7.51 15.80 -18.32
C LEU A 45 -7.86 17.22 -17.88
N LYS A 46 -8.72 17.92 -18.64
CA LYS A 46 -9.17 19.27 -18.30
C LYS A 46 -9.78 19.34 -16.90
N ARG A 47 -10.59 18.34 -16.53
CA ARG A 47 -11.16 18.28 -15.18
C ARG A 47 -10.09 18.03 -14.12
N SER A 48 -9.15 17.13 -14.40
CA SER A 48 -8.04 16.81 -13.50
C SER A 48 -7.13 18.03 -13.29
N GLU A 49 -6.82 18.81 -14.33
CA GLU A 49 -6.04 20.04 -14.24
C GLU A 49 -6.69 21.05 -13.28
N ILE A 50 -7.99 21.32 -13.43
CA ILE A 50 -8.73 22.25 -12.57
C ILE A 50 -8.65 21.81 -11.10
N VAL A 51 -8.87 20.52 -10.84
CA VAL A 51 -8.87 19.99 -9.48
C VAL A 51 -7.45 19.96 -8.90
N CYS A 52 -6.46 19.48 -9.66
CA CYS A 52 -5.06 19.42 -9.25
C CYS A 52 -4.51 20.82 -8.93
N LYS A 53 -4.80 21.81 -9.79
CA LYS A 53 -4.42 23.21 -9.55
C LYS A 53 -5.00 23.76 -8.26
N ARG A 54 -6.25 23.42 -7.92
CA ARG A 54 -6.89 23.81 -6.64
C ARG A 54 -6.13 23.26 -5.42
N PHE A 55 -5.44 22.13 -5.57
CA PHE A 55 -4.60 21.53 -4.53
C PHE A 55 -3.11 21.88 -4.67
N GLY A 56 -2.75 22.84 -5.51
CA GLY A 56 -1.37 23.30 -5.69
C GLY A 56 -0.50 22.37 -6.53
N HIS A 57 -1.09 21.46 -7.32
CA HIS A 57 -0.37 20.56 -8.22
C HIS A 57 -0.35 21.09 -9.66
N ASP A 58 0.67 20.72 -10.41
CA ASP A 58 0.87 21.11 -11.82
C ASP A 58 0.16 20.18 -12.82
N ILE A 59 0.37 20.45 -14.10
CA ILE A 59 -0.21 19.66 -15.20
C ILE A 59 0.35 18.23 -15.26
N THR A 60 1.60 18.02 -14.86
CA THR A 60 2.20 16.68 -14.86
C THR A 60 1.47 15.76 -13.87
N VAL A 61 1.09 16.27 -12.69
CA VAL A 61 0.24 15.52 -11.75
C VAL A 61 -1.15 15.26 -12.35
N ALA A 62 -1.73 16.24 -13.05
CA ALA A 62 -3.03 16.06 -13.71
C ALA A 62 -3.00 14.98 -14.80
N GLU A 63 -1.93 14.90 -15.58
CA GLU A 63 -1.69 13.83 -16.57
C GLU A 63 -1.54 12.46 -15.90
N GLN A 64 -0.80 12.38 -14.79
CA GLN A 64 -0.67 11.14 -14.01
C GLN A 64 -2.02 10.65 -13.48
N VAL A 65 -2.82 11.55 -12.90
CA VAL A 65 -4.18 11.23 -12.41
C VAL A 65 -5.07 10.79 -13.57
N THR A 66 -4.98 11.44 -14.73
CA THR A 66 -5.75 11.08 -15.92
C THR A 66 -5.40 9.67 -16.39
N ASN A 67 -4.11 9.36 -16.52
CA ASN A 67 -3.67 8.01 -16.89
C ASN A 67 -4.11 6.97 -15.86
N ALA A 68 -3.93 7.24 -14.57
CA ALA A 68 -4.36 6.36 -13.49
C ALA A 68 -5.88 6.11 -13.51
N THR A 69 -6.67 7.11 -13.90
CA THR A 69 -8.13 7.00 -14.04
C THR A 69 -8.50 5.94 -15.08
N PHE A 70 -7.92 6.02 -16.28
CA PHE A 70 -8.17 5.04 -17.33
C PHE A 70 -7.58 3.67 -17.00
N THR A 71 -6.42 3.59 -16.34
CA THR A 71 -5.87 2.31 -15.84
C THR A 71 -6.79 1.67 -14.80
N ALA A 72 -7.35 2.46 -13.87
CA ALA A 72 -8.28 1.96 -12.86
C ALA A 72 -9.58 1.46 -13.49
N TYR A 73 -10.10 2.18 -14.50
CA TYR A 73 -11.24 1.70 -15.28
C TYR A 73 -10.90 0.42 -16.06
N ALA A 74 -9.74 0.36 -16.72
CA ALA A 74 -9.33 -0.83 -17.47
C ALA A 74 -9.27 -2.09 -16.60
N LYS A 75 -8.85 -1.93 -15.33
CA LYS A 75 -8.73 -3.04 -14.39
C LYS A 75 -10.07 -3.58 -13.89
N LYS A 76 -11.08 -2.74 -13.75
CA LYS A 76 -12.33 -3.09 -13.05
C LYS A 76 -13.58 -3.03 -13.92
N GLY A 77 -13.60 -2.19 -14.94
CA GLY A 77 -14.83 -1.75 -15.58
C GLY A 77 -15.83 -1.27 -14.52
N GLY A 78 -17.09 -1.66 -14.68
CA GLY A 78 -18.18 -1.44 -13.75
C GLY A 78 -19.01 -0.17 -14.02
N PHE A 79 -18.95 0.38 -15.23
CA PHE A 79 -19.91 1.41 -15.63
C PHE A 79 -21.27 0.77 -15.93
N GLN A 80 -22.32 1.32 -15.32
CA GLN A 80 -23.69 0.89 -15.50
C GLN A 80 -24.58 2.14 -15.64
N ILE A 81 -25.25 2.26 -16.79
CA ILE A 81 -26.02 3.46 -17.16
C ILE A 81 -27.29 3.64 -16.31
N ASP A 82 -27.88 2.54 -15.85
CA ASP A 82 -29.04 2.51 -14.94
C ASP A 82 -28.77 3.20 -13.60
N ARG A 83 -27.50 3.24 -13.17
CA ARG A 83 -27.06 3.94 -11.95
C ARG A 83 -26.73 5.41 -12.17
N ALA A 84 -26.81 5.90 -13.41
CA ALA A 84 -26.53 7.30 -13.72
C ALA A 84 -27.75 8.18 -13.48
N SER A 85 -27.54 9.35 -12.88
CA SER A 85 -28.61 10.34 -12.66
C SER A 85 -28.90 11.21 -13.89
N VAL A 86 -28.13 11.06 -14.97
CA VAL A 86 -28.19 11.90 -16.17
C VAL A 86 -28.62 11.05 -17.36
N LYS A 87 -29.49 11.59 -18.21
CA LYS A 87 -30.02 10.91 -19.40
C LYS A 87 -28.99 10.78 -20.53
N ASN A 88 -28.07 11.74 -20.65
CA ASN A 88 -27.00 11.70 -21.63
C ASN A 88 -25.92 10.70 -21.19
N ILE A 89 -25.66 9.69 -22.04
CA ILE A 89 -24.76 8.57 -21.76
C ILE A 89 -23.31 9.04 -21.68
N ASP A 90 -22.89 9.95 -22.55
CA ASP A 90 -21.53 10.50 -22.55
C ASP A 90 -21.28 11.28 -21.27
N GLU A 91 -22.21 12.15 -20.88
CA GLU A 91 -22.12 12.90 -19.63
C GLU A 91 -22.15 11.97 -18.40
N ALA A 92 -22.99 10.93 -18.42
CA ALA A 92 -23.04 9.93 -17.36
C ALA A 92 -21.69 9.21 -17.20
N PHE A 93 -21.07 8.83 -18.32
CA PHE A 93 -19.78 8.16 -18.33
C PHE A 93 -18.64 9.09 -17.92
N GLU A 94 -18.64 10.35 -18.36
CA GLU A 94 -17.69 11.37 -17.90
C GLU A 94 -17.75 11.56 -16.38
N ARG A 95 -18.96 11.71 -15.82
CA ARG A 95 -19.14 11.84 -14.36
C ARG A 95 -18.64 10.60 -13.62
N TYR A 96 -18.81 9.41 -14.20
CA TYR A 96 -18.26 8.18 -13.65
C TYR A 96 -16.72 8.20 -13.65
N LEU A 97 -16.08 8.58 -14.76
CA LEU A 97 -14.63 8.74 -14.83
C LEU A 97 -14.11 9.83 -13.87
N PHE A 98 -14.84 10.94 -13.68
CA PHE A 98 -14.45 11.97 -12.72
C PHE A 98 -14.48 11.48 -11.27
N LYS A 99 -15.39 10.56 -10.92
CA LYS A 99 -15.38 9.92 -9.59
C LYS A 99 -14.12 9.08 -9.41
N ILE A 100 -13.71 8.34 -10.44
CA ILE A 100 -12.46 7.58 -10.43
C ILE A 100 -11.27 8.55 -10.30
N ALA A 101 -11.21 9.61 -11.11
CA ALA A 101 -10.13 10.59 -11.07
C ALA A 101 -9.96 11.25 -9.69
N LYS A 102 -11.08 11.57 -9.01
CA LYS A 102 -11.04 12.08 -7.63
C LYS A 102 -10.40 11.07 -6.66
N ASN A 103 -10.73 9.78 -6.79
CA ASN A 103 -10.14 8.73 -5.97
C ASN A 103 -8.65 8.59 -6.28
N GLU A 104 -8.25 8.65 -7.55
CA GLU A 104 -6.84 8.53 -7.94
C GLU A 104 -6.00 9.74 -7.51
N LEU A 105 -6.54 10.96 -7.53
CA LEU A 105 -5.87 12.11 -6.93
C LEU A 105 -5.69 11.93 -5.41
N THR A 106 -6.68 11.36 -4.72
CA THR A 106 -6.57 11.05 -3.28
C THR A 106 -5.49 9.98 -3.04
N ASN A 107 -5.41 8.96 -3.90
CA ASN A 107 -4.38 7.93 -3.84
C ASN A 107 -2.99 8.52 -4.09
N TYR A 108 -2.86 9.43 -5.07
CA TYR A 108 -1.64 10.16 -5.35
C TYR A 108 -1.18 10.94 -4.10
N TYR A 109 -2.05 11.74 -3.50
CA TYR A 109 -1.72 12.49 -2.27
C TYR A 109 -1.28 11.57 -1.13
N ARG A 110 -2.00 10.46 -0.89
CA ARG A 110 -1.62 9.45 0.11
C ARG A 110 -0.28 8.79 -0.20
N SER A 111 0.09 8.66 -1.47
CA SER A 111 1.38 8.09 -1.86
C SER A 111 2.52 9.09 -1.64
N GLU A 112 2.31 10.36 -1.98
CA GLU A 112 3.29 11.44 -1.79
C GLU A 112 3.53 11.71 -0.30
N GLN A 113 2.47 11.76 0.51
CA GLN A 113 2.61 11.87 1.96
C GLN A 113 3.36 10.68 2.57
N ARG A 114 3.11 9.46 2.07
CA ARG A 114 3.87 8.28 2.52
C ARG A 114 5.33 8.32 2.12
N LYS A 115 5.67 8.89 0.96
CA LYS A 115 7.07 9.09 0.53
C LYS A 115 7.76 10.16 1.36
N LYS A 116 7.12 11.32 1.56
CA LYS A 116 7.66 12.42 2.37
C LYS A 116 7.92 12.00 3.81
N ASN A 117 7.01 11.21 4.38
CA ASN A 117 7.11 10.72 5.76
C ASN A 117 7.73 9.31 5.83
N TYR A 118 8.36 8.82 4.76
CA TYR A 118 8.96 7.49 4.77
C TYR A 118 10.15 7.50 5.74
N PRO A 119 10.10 6.75 6.85
CA PRO A 119 11.03 6.95 7.96
C PRO A 119 12.35 6.17 7.77
N TYR A 120 12.56 5.59 6.59
CA TYR A 120 13.65 4.67 6.31
C TYR A 120 14.53 5.24 5.21
N ASP A 121 15.84 5.19 5.42
CA ASP A 121 16.85 5.76 4.53
C ASP A 121 17.66 4.67 3.78
N GLY A 122 17.41 3.39 4.06
CA GLY A 122 18.09 2.26 3.44
C GLY A 122 19.37 1.84 4.16
N THR A 123 19.72 2.50 5.26
CA THR A 123 20.84 2.13 6.13
C THR A 123 20.48 1.00 7.11
N GLU A 124 19.20 0.61 7.19
CA GLU A 124 18.74 -0.41 8.11
C GLU A 124 19.44 -1.75 7.85
N ARG A 125 19.79 -2.45 8.93
CA ARG A 125 20.46 -3.76 8.90
C ARG A 125 19.78 -4.71 9.85
N ILE A 126 19.98 -6.01 9.62
CA ILE A 126 19.52 -7.04 10.55
C ILE A 126 20.27 -6.88 11.88
N ILE A 127 19.54 -6.92 12.99
CA ILE A 127 20.09 -6.90 14.34
C ILE A 127 19.95 -8.30 14.93
N THR A 128 21.07 -8.96 15.20
CA THR A 128 21.12 -10.34 15.74
C THR A 128 21.31 -10.38 17.24
N ASP A 129 22.05 -9.41 17.77
CA ASP A 129 22.52 -9.42 19.16
C ASP A 129 22.24 -8.08 19.84
N LEU A 130 22.14 -8.14 21.16
CA LEU A 130 22.08 -6.94 21.99
C LEU A 130 23.43 -6.21 21.90
N PRO A 131 23.43 -4.87 22.04
CA PRO A 131 24.69 -4.14 22.18
C PRO A 131 25.46 -4.66 23.40
N ASP A 132 26.77 -4.50 23.40
CA ASP A 132 27.58 -4.78 24.59
C ASP A 132 27.14 -3.85 25.74
N LEU A 133 26.83 -4.46 26.89
CA LEU A 133 26.35 -3.78 28.09
C LEU A 133 27.38 -3.82 29.23
N GLU A 134 28.63 -4.22 28.95
CA GLU A 134 29.69 -4.19 29.95
C GLU A 134 29.82 -2.80 30.61
N GLY A 135 29.82 -2.78 31.95
CA GLY A 135 29.89 -1.55 32.74
C GLY A 135 28.60 -0.74 32.83
N VAL A 136 27.51 -1.15 32.18
CA VAL A 136 26.22 -0.46 32.26
C VAL A 136 25.45 -0.94 33.49
N LYS A 137 25.09 -0.01 34.39
CA LYS A 137 24.23 -0.30 35.54
C LYS A 137 22.78 -0.42 35.09
N LEU A 138 22.32 -1.66 34.90
CA LEU A 138 20.95 -1.96 34.50
C LEU A 138 20.00 -1.91 35.70
N SER A 139 18.78 -1.40 35.49
CA SER A 139 17.69 -1.58 36.45
C SER A 139 17.24 -3.05 36.50
N LEU A 140 16.51 -3.43 37.56
CA LEU A 140 15.91 -4.76 37.65
C LEU A 140 15.01 -5.06 36.44
N GLU A 141 14.23 -4.07 36.02
CA GLU A 141 13.34 -4.17 34.87
C GLU A 141 14.10 -4.42 33.57
N GLN A 142 15.16 -3.65 33.34
CA GLN A 142 16.02 -3.82 32.16
C GLN A 142 16.68 -5.20 32.16
N SER A 143 17.14 -5.67 33.33
CA SER A 143 17.74 -6.99 33.50
C SER A 143 16.75 -8.12 33.18
N ILE A 144 15.48 -7.98 33.59
CA ILE A 144 14.42 -8.96 33.29
C ILE A 144 14.11 -8.97 31.79
N VAL A 145 14.02 -7.80 31.15
CA VAL A 145 13.80 -7.70 29.70
C VAL A 145 14.96 -8.34 28.92
N ILE A 146 16.21 -8.09 29.33
CA ILE A 146 17.39 -8.71 28.71
C ILE A 146 17.34 -10.23 28.84
N LYS A 147 17.07 -10.76 30.03
CA LYS A 147 16.88 -12.20 30.23
C LYS A 147 15.76 -12.78 29.37
N ALA A 148 14.66 -12.04 29.21
CA ALA A 148 13.57 -12.44 28.33
C ALA A 148 14.01 -12.54 26.87
N ILE A 149 14.80 -11.56 26.39
CA ILE A 149 15.37 -11.54 25.03
C ILE A 149 16.38 -12.68 24.84
N GLU A 150 17.28 -12.90 25.81
CA GLU A 150 18.27 -13.98 25.77
C GLU A 150 17.61 -15.37 25.72
N SER A 151 16.45 -15.51 26.37
CA SER A 151 15.66 -16.74 26.34
C SER A 151 15.02 -17.06 24.98
N LEU A 152 15.02 -16.12 24.03
CA LEU A 152 14.49 -16.34 22.68
C LEU A 152 15.43 -17.24 21.87
N THR A 153 14.85 -18.01 20.94
CA THR A 153 15.66 -18.70 19.93
C THR A 153 16.42 -17.70 19.08
N PRO A 154 17.57 -18.06 18.46
CA PRO A 154 18.32 -17.14 17.61
C PRO A 154 17.44 -16.47 16.55
N SER A 155 16.58 -17.24 15.86
CA SER A 155 15.66 -16.70 14.85
C SER A 155 14.64 -15.71 15.43
N GLN A 156 14.02 -16.04 16.56
CA GLN A 156 13.06 -15.16 17.24
C GLN A 156 13.74 -13.88 17.73
N ARG A 157 14.97 -13.98 18.27
CA ARG A 157 15.76 -12.86 18.77
C ARG A 157 16.12 -11.90 17.64
N THR A 158 16.65 -12.41 16.53
CA THR A 158 17.00 -11.60 15.35
C THR A 158 15.78 -10.85 14.82
N VAL A 159 14.62 -11.52 14.72
CA VAL A 159 13.37 -10.85 14.32
C VAL A 159 12.96 -9.80 15.35
N PHE A 160 12.96 -10.13 16.64
CA PHE A 160 12.57 -9.22 17.71
C PHE A 160 13.41 -7.95 17.72
N LEU A 161 14.74 -8.08 17.73
CA LEU A 161 15.67 -6.95 17.78
C LEU A 161 15.58 -6.08 16.53
N THR A 162 15.54 -6.68 15.34
CA THR A 162 15.37 -5.95 14.09
C THR A 162 14.06 -5.14 14.08
N TYR A 163 12.94 -5.75 14.50
CA TYR A 163 11.67 -5.05 14.59
C TYR A 163 11.68 -3.96 15.67
N LYS A 164 12.24 -4.22 16.86
CA LYS A 164 12.32 -3.21 17.92
C LYS A 164 13.15 -1.99 17.52
N GLN A 165 14.21 -2.19 16.74
CA GLN A 165 15.06 -1.10 16.27
C GLN A 165 14.36 -0.21 15.24
N TYR A 166 13.68 -0.81 14.26
CA TYR A 166 13.24 -0.09 13.07
C TYR A 166 11.73 0.07 12.93
N GLU A 167 10.89 -0.72 13.62
CA GLU A 167 9.44 -0.62 13.45
C GLU A 167 8.93 0.76 13.85
N LYS A 168 8.29 1.45 12.90
CA LYS A 168 7.62 2.73 13.12
C LYS A 168 6.11 2.57 12.92
N LEU A 169 5.33 3.20 13.78
CA LEU A 169 3.87 3.15 13.72
C LEU A 169 3.36 3.57 12.33
N GLY A 170 2.52 2.75 11.73
CA GLY A 170 1.94 3.02 10.40
C GLY A 170 2.85 2.66 9.22
N PHE A 171 4.06 2.16 9.46
CA PHE A 171 5.00 1.76 8.41
C PHE A 171 5.46 0.31 8.57
N ASN A 172 5.44 -0.44 7.47
CA ASN A 172 6.14 -1.72 7.41
C ASN A 172 7.65 -1.47 7.32
N LEU A 173 8.46 -2.42 7.81
CA LEU A 173 9.90 -2.42 7.55
C LEU A 173 10.21 -2.34 6.04
N PRO A 174 11.35 -1.76 5.64
CA PRO A 174 11.76 -1.69 4.24
C PRO A 174 11.76 -3.05 3.56
N LYS A 175 11.32 -3.10 2.29
CA LYS A 175 11.27 -4.35 1.52
C LYS A 175 12.62 -5.05 1.46
N LYS A 176 13.69 -4.28 1.27
CA LYS A 176 15.07 -4.78 1.24
C LYS A 176 15.44 -5.44 2.58
N LEU A 177 15.19 -4.78 3.71
CA LEU A 177 15.44 -5.34 5.04
C LEU A 177 14.63 -6.61 5.28
N LEU A 178 13.35 -6.66 4.87
CA LEU A 178 12.52 -7.86 4.99
C LEU A 178 13.01 -9.02 4.13
N GLU A 179 13.57 -8.74 2.96
CA GLU A 179 14.18 -9.75 2.10
C GLU A 179 15.49 -10.27 2.68
N GLU A 180 16.37 -9.37 3.13
CA GLU A 180 17.60 -9.74 3.84
C GLU A 180 17.29 -10.58 5.08
N LEU A 181 16.31 -10.18 5.89
CA LEU A 181 15.91 -10.91 7.09
C LEU A 181 15.41 -12.33 6.78
N ARG A 182 14.63 -12.49 5.71
CA ARG A 182 14.18 -13.83 5.26
C ARG A 182 15.35 -14.69 4.79
N ASN A 183 16.26 -14.11 4.02
CA ASN A 183 17.43 -14.82 3.50
C ASN A 183 18.39 -15.22 4.63
N HIS A 184 18.65 -14.31 5.58
CA HIS A 184 19.48 -14.57 6.75
C HIS A 184 18.95 -15.73 7.61
N LEU A 185 17.63 -15.88 7.69
CA LEU A 185 16.97 -16.95 8.44
C LEU A 185 16.75 -18.22 7.60
N GLY A 186 17.48 -18.41 6.51
CA GLY A 186 17.42 -19.62 5.68
C GLY A 186 16.35 -19.62 4.58
N GLY A 187 15.93 -18.43 4.11
CA GLY A 187 14.97 -18.31 3.01
C GLY A 187 13.52 -18.52 3.43
N ILE A 188 13.16 -18.20 4.68
CA ILE A 188 11.82 -18.42 5.21
C ILE A 188 10.77 -17.46 4.64
N SER A 189 9.50 -17.85 4.77
CA SER A 189 8.37 -17.03 4.31
C SER A 189 8.14 -15.81 5.20
N GLN A 190 7.50 -14.77 4.66
CA GLN A 190 7.05 -13.62 5.46
C GLN A 190 6.04 -14.02 6.54
N THR A 191 5.28 -15.10 6.34
CA THR A 191 4.37 -15.65 7.34
C THR A 191 5.14 -16.18 8.55
N THR A 192 6.23 -16.91 8.31
CA THR A 192 7.12 -17.41 9.36
C THR A 192 7.74 -16.27 10.17
N ILE A 193 8.19 -15.19 9.50
CA ILE A 193 8.68 -13.98 10.18
C ILE A 193 7.61 -13.38 11.12
N ARG A 194 6.35 -13.31 10.67
CA ARG A 194 5.25 -12.81 11.50
C ARG A 194 5.01 -13.70 12.73
N THR A 195 5.11 -15.01 12.58
CA THR A 195 5.02 -15.96 13.71
C THR A 195 6.14 -15.73 14.71
N TYR A 196 7.40 -15.70 14.26
CA TYR A 196 8.55 -15.44 15.14
C TYR A 196 8.46 -14.10 15.85
N LYS A 197 8.01 -13.05 15.13
CA LYS A 197 7.74 -11.74 15.73
C LYS A 197 6.73 -11.87 16.85
N LYS A 198 5.56 -12.48 16.59
CA LYS A 198 4.50 -12.62 17.58
C LYS A 198 4.99 -13.40 18.81
N GLU A 199 5.57 -14.58 18.60
CA GLU A 199 6.08 -15.42 19.69
C GLU A 199 7.13 -14.70 20.54
N ALA A 200 8.03 -13.96 19.91
CA ALA A 200 9.07 -13.23 20.62
C ALA A 200 8.50 -12.07 21.44
N PHE A 201 7.61 -11.26 20.86
CA PHE A 201 6.95 -10.16 21.57
C PHE A 201 6.07 -10.67 22.71
N ASP A 202 5.30 -11.75 22.49
CA ASP A 202 4.46 -12.36 23.51
C ASP A 202 5.31 -12.92 24.66
N LYS A 203 6.45 -13.56 24.36
CA LYS A 203 7.36 -14.06 25.39
C LYS A 203 7.92 -12.91 26.22
N VAL A 204 8.44 -11.86 25.60
CA VAL A 204 8.98 -10.69 26.33
C VAL A 204 7.88 -10.02 27.16
N LYS A 205 6.66 -9.89 26.63
CA LYS A 205 5.52 -9.31 27.35
C LYS A 205 5.15 -10.12 28.61
N ARG A 206 5.17 -11.46 28.54
CA ARG A 206 4.90 -12.30 29.72
C ARG A 206 5.90 -12.07 30.85
N TYR A 207 7.19 -11.90 30.53
CA TYR A 207 8.20 -11.59 31.54
C TYR A 207 7.94 -10.24 32.22
N THR A 208 7.52 -9.23 31.44
CA THR A 208 7.18 -7.90 32.01
C THR A 208 5.90 -7.95 32.84
N GLU A 209 4.88 -8.71 32.43
CA GLU A 209 3.63 -8.88 33.20
C GLU A 209 3.88 -9.61 34.53
N ILE A 210 4.69 -10.69 34.54
CA ILE A 210 5.06 -11.41 35.77
C ILE A 210 5.83 -10.48 36.73
N MET A 211 6.73 -9.65 36.19
CA MET A 211 7.46 -8.66 36.99
C MET A 211 6.53 -7.64 37.64
N GLU A 212 5.55 -7.10 36.90
CA GLU A 212 4.57 -6.15 37.42
C GLU A 212 3.74 -6.79 38.55
N LEU A 213 3.20 -7.99 38.34
CA LEU A 213 2.46 -8.74 39.36
C LEU A 213 3.30 -9.01 40.62
N THR A 214 4.57 -9.38 40.45
CA THR A 214 5.47 -9.64 41.59
C THR A 214 5.76 -8.38 42.40
N LYS A 215 5.83 -7.21 41.73
CA LYS A 215 5.99 -5.91 42.40
C LYS A 215 4.73 -5.51 43.17
N GLU A 216 3.55 -5.75 42.61
CA GLU A 216 2.28 -5.48 43.30
C GLU A 216 2.18 -6.33 44.58
N LEU A 217 2.46 -7.63 44.48
CA LEU A 217 2.43 -8.56 45.62
C LEU A 217 3.50 -8.33 46.69
N SER A 218 4.57 -7.61 46.39
CA SER A 218 5.64 -7.30 47.35
C SER A 218 5.52 -5.92 48.00
N ASN A 219 4.58 -5.10 47.52
CA ASN A 219 4.23 -3.80 48.10
C ASN A 219 2.97 -3.85 48.98
N GLU A 220 2.35 -5.03 49.12
CA GLU A 220 1.33 -5.37 50.13
C GLU A 220 1.97 -6.01 51.37
#